data_AF-A0A6J8A812-F1
#
_entry.id   AF-A0A6J8A812-F1
#
_cell.length_a   1.000
_cell.length_b   1.000
_cell.length_c   1.000
_cell.angle_alpha   90.00
_cell.angle_beta   90.00
_cell.angle_gamma   90.00
#
_symmetry.space_group_name_H-M   'P 1'
#
loop_
_entity.id
_entity.type
_entity.pdbx_description
1 polymer ?
#
loop_
_entity_poly.entity_id
_entity_poly.type
_entity_poly.pdbx_seq_one_letter_code
_entity_poly.pdbx_strand_id
1 'polypeptide(L)'
;MPSLKQKGPGNKINDENRVPCGFPWCQKTFLGTEKCRQNHRGICPYRHLTDLSVPDVETDLDQQSTSNQSEEKQEKPDYKFNYSCCLLREGLQDWIREDSSKENDGERLMRMWRFDFLRFSLNNHTKYRLLAFRLQAQLMAFLPPKLAHQLRHNRCINIHGVEGYNVPADQALEFLNMRAKDALNSLHGNMSSASIQRCGRSLQGCNNIIDSYTRGLDQYFGKPSNSKPSMKKDISKLVEHLGSEKLFATVPGRHQRSFSTIESDSLVKLDGCKLNQWITDKRESFAKTQRLRSYLVQ
;
A
#
# COMPACT_ATOMS: atom_id res chain seq x y z
N MET A 1 56.27 31.25 -0.76
CA MET A 1 55.27 32.00 -1.55
C MET A 1 55.53 31.75 -3.03
N PRO A 2 54.55 31.16 -3.74
CA PRO A 2 54.34 31.51 -5.15
C PRO A 2 52.87 31.81 -5.48
N SER A 3 52.75 32.74 -6.41
CA SER A 3 51.59 33.47 -6.96
C SER A 3 50.27 32.73 -7.17
N LEU A 4 49.20 33.43 -6.78
CA LEU A 4 47.83 33.35 -7.29
C LEU A 4 47.79 33.35 -8.83
N LYS A 5 47.20 32.30 -9.44
CA LYS A 5 46.71 32.36 -10.82
C LYS A 5 45.25 32.80 -10.81
N GLN A 6 45.01 33.94 -11.45
CA GLN A 6 43.71 34.55 -11.69
C GLN A 6 42.81 33.60 -12.48
N LYS A 7 41.56 33.40 -12.02
CA LYS A 7 40.50 32.78 -12.83
C LYS A 7 39.95 33.85 -13.78
N GLY A 8 40.22 33.68 -15.08
CA GLY A 8 39.55 34.44 -16.14
C GLY A 8 38.07 34.05 -16.27
N PRO A 9 37.24 34.91 -16.89
CA PRO A 9 35.81 34.68 -17.02
C PRO A 9 35.53 33.76 -18.23
N GLY A 10 34.68 32.76 -18.05
CA GLY A 10 34.23 31.88 -19.14
C GLY A 10 33.50 30.69 -18.54
N ASN A 11 32.35 30.23 -19.02
CA ASN A 11 31.64 30.50 -20.27
C ASN A 11 30.18 30.12 -20.00
N LYS A 12 29.19 30.92 -20.43
CA LYS A 12 27.79 30.48 -20.45
C LYS A 12 27.70 29.38 -21.51
N ILE A 13 27.44 28.14 -21.11
CA ILE A 13 27.34 27.00 -22.04
C ILE A 13 25.91 26.97 -22.58
N ASN A 14 25.77 27.11 -23.90
CA ASN A 14 24.51 27.04 -24.64
C ASN A 14 23.83 25.67 -24.47
N ASP A 15 22.52 25.68 -24.26
CA ASP A 15 21.66 24.51 -23.98
C ASP A 15 21.31 23.68 -25.24
N GLU A 16 21.74 24.12 -26.42
CA GLU A 16 21.19 23.68 -27.71
C GLU A 16 21.67 22.29 -28.20
N ASN A 17 22.67 21.67 -27.57
CA ASN A 17 23.25 20.39 -28.01
C ASN A 17 23.05 19.22 -27.04
N ARG A 18 22.03 19.30 -26.17
CA ARG A 18 21.71 18.26 -25.18
C ARG A 18 20.59 17.35 -25.69
N VAL A 19 20.89 16.06 -25.81
CA VAL A 19 19.93 15.04 -26.23
C VAL A 19 19.31 14.37 -25.00
N PRO A 20 17.98 14.26 -24.89
CA PRO A 20 17.33 13.59 -23.77
C PRO A 20 17.59 12.07 -23.78
N CYS A 21 17.45 11.45 -22.61
CA CYS A 21 17.55 10.01 -22.43
C CYS A 21 16.58 9.24 -23.34
N GLY A 22 15.35 9.73 -23.47
CA GLY A 22 14.31 9.15 -24.33
C GLY A 22 13.33 8.19 -23.65
N PHE A 23 13.39 8.02 -22.32
CA PHE A 23 12.33 7.32 -21.57
C PHE A 23 11.28 8.32 -21.06
N PRO A 24 9.96 8.01 -21.07
CA PRO A 24 8.88 8.97 -20.82
C PRO A 24 8.95 9.73 -19.48
N TRP A 25 9.72 9.21 -18.53
CA TRP A 25 9.83 9.74 -17.16
C TRP A 25 11.27 10.11 -16.78
N CYS A 26 12.19 10.09 -17.74
CA CYS A 26 13.60 10.43 -17.50
C CYS A 26 13.94 11.83 -17.98
N GLN A 27 14.19 12.75 -17.04
CA GLN A 27 14.55 14.14 -17.32
C GLN A 27 16.06 14.37 -17.59
N LYS A 28 16.87 13.31 -17.68
CA LYS A 28 18.32 13.46 -17.92
C LYS A 28 18.61 13.74 -19.39
N THR A 29 19.46 14.75 -19.61
CA THR A 29 19.94 15.15 -20.94
C THR A 29 21.47 15.06 -21.03
N PHE A 30 22.01 14.73 -22.20
CA PHE A 30 23.44 14.47 -22.42
C PHE A 30 23.98 15.30 -23.58
N LEU A 31 25.16 15.89 -23.41
CA LEU A 31 25.87 16.64 -24.45
C LEU A 31 26.45 15.68 -25.48
N GLY A 32 25.90 15.66 -26.71
CA GLY A 32 26.44 15.19 -28.01
C GLY A 32 27.24 13.87 -28.13
N THR A 33 27.58 13.20 -27.03
CA THR A 33 28.42 12.01 -26.98
C THR A 33 27.53 10.83 -26.63
N GLU A 34 27.31 9.98 -27.62
CA GLU A 34 26.36 8.88 -27.53
C GLU A 34 26.69 7.90 -26.39
N LYS A 35 27.98 7.80 -26.01
CA LYS A 35 28.48 6.94 -24.94
C LYS A 35 27.89 7.27 -23.56
N CYS A 36 27.79 8.55 -23.19
CA CYS A 36 27.21 8.95 -21.90
C CYS A 36 25.71 8.66 -21.83
N ARG A 37 25.01 8.90 -22.95
CA ARG A 37 23.59 8.59 -23.11
C ARG A 37 23.34 7.08 -23.06
N GLN A 38 24.12 6.28 -23.79
CA GLN A 38 24.01 4.81 -23.80
C GLN A 38 24.32 4.20 -22.43
N ASN A 39 25.39 4.65 -21.76
CA ASN A 39 25.70 4.22 -20.39
C ASN A 39 24.55 4.52 -19.44
N HIS A 40 23.95 5.71 -19.52
CA HIS A 40 22.79 6.03 -18.71
C HIS A 40 21.57 5.18 -19.07
N ARG A 41 21.27 4.96 -20.36
CA ARG A 41 20.14 4.12 -20.79
C ARG A 41 20.28 2.69 -20.26
N GLY A 42 21.50 2.17 -20.14
CA GLY A 42 21.78 0.86 -19.54
C GLY A 42 21.36 0.73 -18.07
N ILE A 43 21.47 1.81 -17.30
CA ILE A 43 21.14 1.88 -15.85
C ILE A 43 19.88 2.71 -15.55
N CYS A 44 19.14 3.13 -16.59
CA CYS A 44 18.01 4.03 -16.39
C CYS A 44 16.89 3.29 -15.64
N PRO A 45 16.36 3.85 -14.53
CA PRO A 45 15.28 3.21 -13.77
C PRO A 45 14.03 2.92 -14.60
N TYR A 46 13.85 3.65 -15.69
CA TYR A 46 12.70 3.55 -16.58
C TYR A 46 12.92 2.63 -17.79
N ARG A 47 14.08 1.95 -17.86
CA ARG A 47 14.45 1.06 -18.97
C ARG A 47 13.46 -0.09 -19.18
N HIS A 48 12.90 -0.62 -18.11
CA HIS A 48 11.98 -1.77 -18.15
C HIS A 48 10.52 -1.37 -18.32
N LEU A 49 10.22 -0.07 -18.32
CA LEU A 49 8.86 0.45 -18.47
C LEU A 49 8.46 0.67 -19.93
N THR A 50 9.36 0.40 -20.89
CA THR A 50 9.05 0.42 -22.32
C THR A 50 8.46 -0.88 -22.85
N ASP A 51 8.56 -1.99 -22.10
CA ASP A 51 8.07 -3.32 -22.50
C ASP A 51 6.62 -3.60 -22.05
N LEU A 52 5.94 -2.63 -21.44
CA LEU A 52 4.49 -2.69 -21.30
C LEU A 52 3.86 -2.36 -22.65
N SER A 53 3.99 -3.29 -23.59
CA SER A 53 3.07 -3.41 -24.72
C SER A 53 1.69 -3.66 -24.12
N VAL A 54 0.91 -2.58 -24.02
CA VAL A 54 -0.52 -2.66 -23.81
C VAL A 54 -1.06 -3.46 -25.00
N PRO A 55 -1.80 -4.57 -24.79
CA PRO A 55 -2.49 -5.23 -25.89
C PRO A 55 -3.38 -4.21 -26.58
N ASP A 56 -3.29 -4.12 -27.90
CA ASP A 56 -4.05 -3.20 -28.75
C ASP A 56 -5.54 -3.28 -28.42
N VAL A 57 -6.03 -2.32 -27.61
CA VAL A 57 -7.43 -1.97 -27.57
C VAL A 57 -7.57 -0.92 -28.67
N GLU A 58 -8.15 -1.34 -29.79
CA GLU A 58 -8.62 -0.42 -30.83
C GLU A 58 -9.58 0.59 -30.20
N THR A 59 -9.05 1.75 -29.84
CA THR A 59 -9.84 2.95 -29.62
C THR A 59 -9.66 3.83 -30.82
N ASP A 60 -10.67 3.83 -31.69
CA ASP A 60 -10.87 4.83 -32.74
C ASP A 60 -10.93 6.22 -32.08
N LEU A 61 -9.79 6.89 -32.09
CA LEU A 61 -9.69 8.32 -31.84
C LEU A 61 -8.91 8.93 -33.00
N ASP A 62 -9.67 9.29 -34.03
CA ASP A 62 -9.24 10.19 -35.10
C ASP A 62 -8.74 11.51 -34.48
N GLN A 63 -7.42 11.69 -34.47
CA GLN A 63 -6.79 12.99 -34.29
C GLN A 63 -6.26 13.48 -35.63
N GLN A 64 -7.16 14.11 -36.40
CA GLN A 64 -6.74 15.12 -37.37
C GLN A 64 -6.23 16.33 -36.59
N SER A 65 -4.90 16.45 -36.55
CA SER A 65 -4.19 17.61 -36.03
C SER A 65 -4.40 18.81 -36.96
N THR A 66 -5.48 19.56 -36.75
CA THR A 66 -5.56 20.97 -37.17
C THR A 66 -5.24 21.85 -35.97
N SER A 67 -4.09 22.52 -36.05
CA SER A 67 -3.66 23.56 -35.13
C SER A 67 -4.67 24.70 -35.10
N ASN A 68 -5.50 24.75 -34.07
CA ASN A 68 -6.20 25.96 -33.66
C ASN A 68 -5.95 26.16 -32.17
N GLN A 69 -5.16 27.19 -31.86
CA GLN A 69 -5.02 27.73 -30.52
C GLN A 69 -6.37 28.36 -30.13
N SER A 70 -7.27 27.55 -29.56
CA SER A 70 -8.38 28.07 -28.77
C SER A 70 -7.89 28.24 -27.33
N GLU A 71 -8.00 29.45 -26.80
CA GLU A 71 -7.84 29.74 -25.37
C GLU A 71 -8.72 28.77 -24.55
N GLU A 72 -8.12 27.73 -23.98
CA GLU A 72 -8.80 26.85 -23.04
C GLU A 72 -9.22 27.70 -21.83
N LYS A 73 -10.51 27.97 -21.71
CA LYS A 73 -11.09 28.38 -20.43
C LYS A 73 -10.71 27.31 -19.42
N GLN A 74 -9.83 27.64 -18.46
CA GLN A 74 -9.55 26.78 -17.33
C GLN A 74 -10.87 26.56 -16.56
N GLU A 75 -11.53 25.44 -16.84
CA GLU A 75 -12.72 25.06 -16.09
C GLU A 75 -12.36 24.86 -14.63
N LYS A 76 -13.13 25.47 -13.73
CA LYS A 76 -12.87 25.37 -12.29
C LYS A 76 -12.95 23.90 -11.87
N PRO A 77 -11.96 23.37 -11.12
CA PRO A 77 -11.96 21.98 -10.70
C PRO A 77 -13.18 21.65 -9.84
N ASP A 78 -13.69 20.41 -9.99
CA ASP A 78 -14.78 19.87 -9.19
C ASP A 78 -14.22 19.05 -8.01
N TYR A 79 -14.01 19.73 -6.89
CA TYR A 79 -13.46 19.10 -5.69
C TYR A 79 -14.44 18.14 -5.01
N LYS A 80 -15.74 18.28 -5.25
CA LYS A 80 -16.77 17.38 -4.71
C LYS A 80 -16.76 16.04 -5.44
N PHE A 81 -16.61 16.08 -6.77
CA PHE A 81 -16.39 14.89 -7.59
C PHE A 81 -15.10 14.18 -7.20
N ASN A 82 -13.98 14.92 -7.12
CA ASN A 82 -12.68 14.35 -6.73
C ASN A 82 -12.76 13.62 -5.39
N TYR A 83 -13.34 14.26 -4.37
CA TYR A 83 -13.54 13.64 -3.07
C TYR A 83 -14.36 12.37 -3.14
N SER A 84 -15.47 12.38 -3.88
CA SER A 84 -16.39 11.24 -4.00
C SER A 84 -15.70 10.04 -4.67
N CYS A 85 -14.92 10.29 -5.72
CA CYS A 85 -14.11 9.28 -6.38
C CYS A 85 -13.00 8.72 -5.48
N CYS A 86 -12.31 9.59 -4.72
CA CYS A 86 -11.32 9.16 -3.72
C CYS A 86 -11.97 8.29 -2.63
N LEU A 87 -13.07 8.74 -2.04
CA LEU A 87 -13.78 8.01 -0.99
C LEU A 87 -14.24 6.63 -1.48
N LEU A 88 -14.84 6.56 -2.68
CA LEU A 88 -15.26 5.30 -3.27
C LEU A 88 -14.07 4.36 -3.51
N ARG A 89 -12.96 4.89 -4.03
CA ARG A 89 -11.73 4.12 -4.25
C ARG A 89 -11.17 3.54 -2.94
N GLU A 90 -11.10 4.35 -1.88
CA GLU A 90 -10.64 3.90 -0.56
C GLU A 90 -11.56 2.80 -0.01
N GLY A 91 -12.89 3.01 -0.06
CA GLY A 91 -13.86 2.01 0.40
C GLY A 91 -13.80 0.70 -0.36
N LEU A 92 -13.65 0.74 -1.69
CA LEU A 92 -13.47 -0.46 -2.52
C LEU A 92 -12.16 -1.20 -2.20
N GLN A 93 -11.08 -0.49 -1.91
CA GLN A 93 -9.82 -1.11 -1.53
C GLN A 93 -9.90 -1.78 -0.16
N ASP A 94 -10.55 -1.16 0.81
CA ASP A 94 -10.78 -1.77 2.12
C ASP A 94 -11.65 -3.02 2.01
N TRP A 95 -12.70 -2.97 1.16
CA TRP A 95 -13.52 -4.14 0.89
C TRP A 95 -12.71 -5.27 0.24
N ILE A 96 -11.91 -4.98 -0.79
CA ILE A 96 -11.04 -5.97 -1.43
C ILE A 96 -10.04 -6.55 -0.42
N ARG A 97 -9.49 -5.73 0.48
CA ARG A 97 -8.55 -6.20 1.51
C ARG A 97 -9.23 -7.17 2.48
N GLU A 98 -10.44 -6.85 2.94
CA GLU A 98 -11.20 -7.71 3.84
C GLU A 98 -11.55 -9.04 3.15
N ASP A 99 -12.06 -8.97 1.92
CA ASP A 99 -12.37 -10.13 1.08
C ASP A 99 -11.14 -11.02 0.86
N SER A 100 -10.02 -10.43 0.47
CA SER A 100 -8.75 -11.15 0.28
C SER A 100 -8.26 -11.81 1.56
N SER A 101 -8.52 -11.20 2.72
CA SER A 101 -8.15 -11.77 4.02
C SER A 101 -9.05 -12.95 4.37
N LYS A 102 -10.35 -12.84 4.12
CA LYS A 102 -11.35 -13.89 4.35
C LYS A 102 -11.15 -15.12 3.48
N GLU A 103 -10.76 -14.92 2.23
CA GLU A 103 -10.43 -15.98 1.27
C GLU A 103 -8.96 -16.46 1.37
N ASN A 104 -8.14 -15.79 2.19
CA ASN A 104 -6.69 -16.02 2.27
C ASN A 104 -5.99 -15.97 0.88
N ASP A 105 -6.43 -15.05 0.02
CA ASP A 105 -5.84 -14.81 -1.29
C ASP A 105 -4.54 -14.00 -1.13
N GLY A 106 -3.44 -14.74 -0.98
CA GLY A 106 -2.11 -14.18 -0.81
C GLY A 106 -1.69 -13.24 -1.95
N GLU A 107 -2.11 -13.48 -3.21
CA GLU A 107 -1.72 -12.63 -4.34
C GLU A 107 -2.46 -11.28 -4.32
N ARG A 108 -3.76 -11.28 -4.00
CA ARG A 108 -4.49 -10.02 -3.78
C ARG A 108 -3.93 -9.25 -2.60
N LEU A 109 -3.64 -9.93 -1.48
CA LEU A 109 -3.01 -9.30 -0.32
C LEU A 109 -1.67 -8.66 -0.70
N MET A 110 -0.83 -9.32 -1.49
CA MET A 110 0.46 -8.76 -1.89
C MET A 110 0.33 -7.55 -2.82
N ARG A 111 -0.70 -7.50 -3.68
CA ARG A 111 -1.03 -6.31 -4.46
C ARG A 111 -1.44 -5.15 -3.54
N MET A 112 -2.27 -5.40 -2.53
CA MET A 112 -2.64 -4.37 -1.55
C MET A 112 -1.43 -3.85 -0.78
N TRP A 113 -0.52 -4.73 -0.35
CA TRP A 113 0.73 -4.33 0.30
C TRP A 113 1.63 -3.43 -0.55
N ARG A 114 1.57 -3.54 -1.89
CA ARG A 114 2.28 -2.62 -2.79
C ARG A 114 1.65 -1.23 -2.79
N PHE A 115 0.32 -1.13 -2.80
CA PHE A 115 -0.37 0.15 -2.66
C PHE A 115 -0.13 0.78 -1.28
N ASP A 116 -0.19 -0.02 -0.22
CA ASP A 116 0.08 0.44 1.14
C ASP A 116 1.51 0.95 1.31
N PHE A 117 2.49 0.32 0.65
CA PHE A 117 3.86 0.81 0.61
C PHE A 117 3.96 2.26 0.08
N LEU A 118 3.19 2.60 -0.96
CA LEU A 118 3.14 3.97 -1.50
C LEU A 118 2.54 4.93 -0.48
N ARG A 119 1.45 4.55 0.19
CA ARG A 119 0.80 5.34 1.24
C ARG A 119 1.69 5.57 2.45
N PHE A 120 2.38 4.53 2.91
CA PHE A 120 3.33 4.64 4.01
C PHE A 120 4.49 5.57 3.67
N SER A 121 4.87 5.62 2.39
CA SER A 121 5.88 6.53 1.89
C SER A 121 5.39 7.97 1.86
N LEU A 122 4.16 8.19 1.41
CA LEU A 122 3.54 9.50 1.39
C LEU A 122 3.34 10.08 2.80
N ASN A 123 2.82 9.26 3.72
CA ASN A 123 2.45 9.68 5.08
C ASN A 123 3.62 9.64 6.07
N ASN A 124 4.86 9.43 5.62
CA ASN A 124 6.05 9.32 6.47
C ASN A 124 5.96 8.23 7.55
N HIS A 125 5.22 7.16 7.30
CA HIS A 125 5.11 5.99 8.17
C HIS A 125 6.34 5.09 8.02
N THR A 126 7.49 5.55 8.50
CA THR A 126 8.81 4.95 8.25
C THR A 126 8.90 3.47 8.62
N LYS A 127 8.31 3.07 9.76
CA LYS A 127 8.28 1.67 10.23
C LYS A 127 7.49 0.79 9.26
N TYR A 128 6.26 1.20 8.92
CA TYR A 128 5.38 0.45 8.01
C TYR A 128 5.93 0.41 6.59
N ARG A 129 6.51 1.52 6.10
CA ARG A 129 7.22 1.56 4.82
C ARG A 129 8.35 0.54 4.77
N LEU A 130 9.16 0.44 5.83
CA LEU A 130 10.25 -0.52 5.91
C LEU A 130 9.76 -1.97 5.97
N LEU A 131 8.68 -2.24 6.71
CA LEU A 131 8.06 -3.56 6.77
C LEU A 131 7.52 -4.00 5.41
N ALA A 132 6.78 -3.13 4.73
CA ALA A 132 6.24 -3.39 3.40
C ALA A 132 7.37 -3.64 2.38
N PHE A 133 8.43 -2.83 2.39
CA PHE A 133 9.61 -3.06 1.56
C PHE A 133 10.25 -4.43 1.82
N ARG A 134 10.45 -4.79 3.09
CA ARG A 134 11.04 -6.08 3.47
C ARG A 134 10.19 -7.26 3.01
N LEU A 135 8.87 -7.18 3.18
CA LEU A 135 7.94 -8.22 2.74
C LEU A 135 8.04 -8.42 1.22
N GLN A 136 7.98 -7.35 0.44
CA GLN A 136 8.09 -7.43 -1.02
C GLN A 136 9.46 -7.99 -1.44
N ALA A 137 10.54 -7.52 -0.82
CA ALA A 137 11.89 -7.99 -1.16
C ALA A 137 12.09 -9.47 -0.80
N GLN A 138 11.54 -9.93 0.34
CA GLN A 138 11.57 -11.33 0.74
C GLN A 138 10.87 -12.23 -0.27
N LEU A 139 9.68 -11.82 -0.72
CA LEU A 139 8.87 -12.60 -1.67
C LEU A 139 9.44 -12.61 -3.09
N MET A 140 10.08 -11.53 -3.53
CA MET A 140 10.50 -11.36 -4.92
C MET A 140 11.95 -11.77 -5.17
N ALA A 141 12.84 -11.69 -4.17
CA ALA A 141 14.28 -11.81 -4.42
C ALA A 141 15.05 -12.68 -3.42
N PHE A 142 14.60 -12.80 -2.17
CA PHE A 142 15.43 -13.43 -1.13
C PHE A 142 15.02 -14.84 -0.74
N LEU A 143 13.72 -15.10 -0.62
CA LEU A 143 13.28 -16.41 -0.17
C LEU A 143 13.28 -17.41 -1.33
N PRO A 144 13.71 -18.67 -1.10
CA PRO A 144 13.45 -19.76 -2.02
C PRO A 144 11.95 -19.83 -2.38
N PRO A 145 11.58 -20.28 -3.59
CA PRO A 145 10.20 -20.28 -4.05
C PRO A 145 9.20 -20.90 -3.06
N LYS A 146 9.61 -22.00 -2.38
CA LYS A 146 8.80 -22.65 -1.35
C LYS A 146 8.53 -21.75 -0.14
N LEU A 147 9.55 -21.09 0.39
CA LEU A 147 9.40 -20.19 1.54
C LEU A 147 8.65 -18.91 1.16
N ALA A 148 8.86 -18.40 -0.06
CA ALA A 148 8.10 -17.26 -0.58
C ALA A 148 6.61 -17.62 -0.71
N HIS A 149 6.29 -18.80 -1.24
CA HIS A 149 4.92 -19.30 -1.31
C HIS A 149 4.29 -19.43 0.08
N GLN A 150 5.00 -20.03 1.04
CA GLN A 150 4.53 -20.13 2.42
C GLN A 150 4.32 -18.74 3.04
N LEU A 151 5.26 -17.81 2.91
CA LEU A 151 5.12 -16.46 3.45
C LEU A 151 3.94 -15.71 2.83
N ARG A 152 3.66 -15.94 1.54
CA ARG A 152 2.54 -15.31 0.81
C ARG A 152 1.18 -15.81 1.30
N HIS A 153 1.03 -17.13 1.48
CA HIS A 153 -0.26 -17.76 1.80
C HIS A 153 -0.47 -18.03 3.30
N ASN A 154 0.58 -17.95 4.12
CA ASN A 154 0.49 -18.07 5.58
C ASN A 154 0.34 -16.69 6.26
N ARG A 155 -0.62 -15.90 5.78
CA ARG A 155 -0.89 -14.53 6.28
C ARG A 155 -2.17 -14.45 7.09
N CYS A 156 -3.11 -15.35 6.84
CA CYS A 156 -4.36 -15.47 7.57
C CYS A 156 -4.49 -16.89 8.14
N ILE A 157 -5.29 -17.04 9.17
CA ILE A 157 -5.60 -18.33 9.81
C ILE A 157 -7.11 -18.54 9.85
N ASN A 158 -7.55 -19.77 9.66
CA ASN A 158 -8.96 -20.13 9.80
C ASN A 158 -9.23 -20.67 11.20
N ILE A 159 -9.64 -19.79 12.11
CA ILE A 159 -10.01 -20.17 13.49
C ILE A 159 -11.36 -20.89 13.57
N HIS A 160 -12.22 -20.69 12.57
CA HIS A 160 -13.60 -21.21 12.58
C HIS A 160 -13.76 -22.52 11.80
N GLY A 161 -12.80 -22.88 10.95
CA GLY A 161 -12.84 -24.07 10.10
C GLY A 161 -13.82 -23.99 8.93
N VAL A 162 -14.34 -22.81 8.61
CA VAL A 162 -15.34 -22.58 7.53
C VAL A 162 -14.78 -21.65 6.46
N GLU A 163 -15.22 -21.83 5.21
CA GLU A 163 -14.77 -21.05 4.04
C GLU A 163 -15.16 -19.57 4.15
N GLY A 164 -14.27 -18.65 3.77
CA GLY A 164 -14.51 -17.20 3.85
C GLY A 164 -14.44 -16.59 5.26
N TYR A 165 -13.94 -17.35 6.26
CA TYR A 165 -13.80 -16.88 7.65
C TYR A 165 -12.35 -16.87 8.14
N ASN A 166 -11.39 -16.75 7.22
CA ASN A 166 -10.01 -16.52 7.61
C ASN A 166 -9.86 -15.15 8.28
N VAL A 167 -9.00 -15.08 9.29
CA VAL A 167 -8.64 -13.86 10.03
C VAL A 167 -7.16 -13.60 9.82
N PRO A 168 -6.71 -12.35 9.62
CA PRO A 168 -5.29 -12.02 9.60
C PRO A 168 -4.56 -12.61 10.80
N ALA A 169 -3.42 -13.27 10.57
CA ALA A 169 -2.68 -13.97 11.63
C ALA A 169 -2.23 -13.01 12.75
N ASP A 170 -1.93 -11.75 12.39
CA ASP A 170 -1.59 -10.68 13.35
C ASP A 170 -2.77 -10.36 14.28
N GLN A 171 -3.98 -10.24 13.72
CA GLN A 171 -5.20 -10.02 14.49
C GLN A 171 -5.53 -11.22 15.38
N ALA A 172 -5.35 -12.44 14.89
CA ALA A 172 -5.52 -13.63 15.73
C ALA A 172 -4.52 -13.68 16.90
N LEU A 173 -3.28 -13.28 16.66
CA LEU A 173 -2.27 -13.15 17.72
C LEU A 173 -2.64 -12.06 18.72
N GLU A 174 -3.24 -10.95 18.28
CA GLU A 174 -3.77 -9.92 19.16
C GLU A 174 -4.86 -10.46 20.09
N PHE A 175 -5.80 -11.26 19.57
CA PHE A 175 -6.80 -11.92 20.41
C PHE A 175 -6.18 -12.88 21.44
N LEU A 176 -5.17 -13.66 21.05
CA LEU A 176 -4.46 -14.54 21.98
C LEU A 176 -3.71 -13.73 23.05
N ASN A 177 -3.05 -12.64 22.67
CA ASN A 177 -2.36 -11.75 23.59
C ASN A 177 -3.32 -11.09 24.58
N MET A 178 -4.49 -10.66 24.12
CA MET A 178 -5.53 -10.10 24.98
C MET A 178 -5.97 -11.13 26.04
N ARG A 179 -6.33 -12.35 25.62
CA ARG A 179 -6.72 -13.44 26.54
C ARG A 179 -5.60 -13.78 27.53
N ALA A 180 -4.36 -13.83 27.08
CA ALA A 180 -3.22 -14.08 27.95
C ALA A 180 -3.06 -12.97 28.99
N LYS A 181 -3.19 -11.70 28.59
CA LYS A 181 -3.15 -10.56 29.52
C LYS A 181 -4.29 -10.60 30.53
N ASP A 182 -5.51 -10.93 30.12
CA ASP A 182 -6.65 -11.04 31.03
C ASP A 182 -6.42 -12.15 32.07
N ALA A 183 -5.94 -13.31 31.63
CA ALA A 183 -5.62 -14.41 32.51
C ALA A 183 -4.48 -14.05 33.48
N LEU A 184 -3.47 -13.31 33.04
CA LEU A 184 -2.40 -12.83 33.92
C LEU A 184 -2.88 -11.75 34.90
N ASN A 185 -3.74 -10.84 34.45
CA ASN A 185 -4.35 -9.82 35.31
C ASN A 185 -5.15 -10.46 36.45
N SER A 186 -5.80 -11.61 36.20
CA SER A 186 -6.53 -12.36 37.24
C SER A 186 -5.63 -12.87 38.38
N LEU A 187 -4.31 -13.00 38.16
CA LEU A 187 -3.36 -13.40 39.19
C LEU A 187 -3.03 -12.27 40.18
N HIS A 188 -3.32 -11.01 39.82
CA HIS A 188 -3.02 -9.83 40.64
C HIS A 188 -1.58 -9.85 41.18
N GLY A 189 -1.40 -9.68 42.50
CA GLY A 189 -0.08 -9.69 43.16
C GLY A 189 0.64 -11.04 43.18
N ASN A 190 -0.01 -12.14 42.78
CA ASN A 190 0.57 -13.49 42.80
C ASN A 190 1.36 -13.82 41.51
N MET A 191 1.93 -12.80 40.86
CA MET A 191 2.65 -12.93 39.60
C MET A 191 4.11 -13.35 39.86
N SER A 192 4.36 -14.65 39.76
CA SER A 192 5.68 -15.29 39.80
C SER A 192 5.96 -15.96 38.46
N SER A 193 7.22 -16.24 38.15
CA SER A 193 7.58 -16.97 36.91
C SER A 193 6.82 -18.30 36.79
N ALA A 194 6.65 -19.01 37.90
CA ALA A 194 5.91 -20.26 37.96
C ALA A 194 4.40 -20.07 37.72
N SER A 195 3.78 -19.03 38.30
CA SER A 195 2.34 -18.78 38.06
C SER A 195 2.07 -18.28 36.64
N ILE A 196 2.97 -17.47 36.05
CA ILE A 196 2.90 -17.08 34.63
C ILE A 196 2.97 -18.31 33.73
N GLN A 197 3.95 -19.21 33.96
CA GLN A 197 4.07 -20.43 33.15
C GLN A 197 2.84 -21.35 33.27
N ARG A 198 2.33 -21.53 34.49
CA ARG A 198 1.10 -22.32 34.71
C ARG A 198 -0.09 -21.70 33.96
N CYS A 199 -0.28 -20.39 34.08
CA CYS A 199 -1.35 -19.66 33.40
C CYS A 199 -1.25 -19.77 31.86
N GLY A 200 -0.05 -19.59 31.30
CA GLY A 200 0.18 -19.75 29.87
C GLY A 200 -0.13 -21.16 29.36
N ARG A 201 0.27 -22.20 30.10
CA ARG A 201 0.00 -23.60 29.74
C ARG A 201 -1.48 -23.97 29.86
N SER A 202 -2.21 -23.38 30.82
CA SER A 202 -3.63 -23.65 31.02
C SER A 202 -4.55 -22.86 30.09
N LEU A 203 -4.05 -21.81 29.42
CA LEU A 203 -4.87 -20.85 28.68
C LEU A 203 -5.77 -21.51 27.63
N GLN A 204 -5.25 -22.46 26.85
CA GLN A 204 -6.04 -23.17 25.84
C GLN A 204 -7.13 -24.04 26.48
N GLY A 205 -6.82 -24.75 27.57
CA GLY A 205 -7.79 -25.56 28.31
C GLY A 205 -8.92 -24.71 28.88
N CYS A 206 -8.59 -23.58 29.52
CA CYS A 206 -9.58 -22.65 30.04
C CYS A 206 -10.47 -22.08 28.94
N ASN A 207 -9.90 -21.68 27.80
CA ASN A 207 -10.67 -21.19 26.65
C ASN A 207 -11.66 -22.26 26.14
N ASN A 208 -11.23 -23.51 26.01
CA ASN A 208 -12.09 -24.59 25.57
C ASN A 208 -13.27 -24.83 26.52
N ILE A 209 -13.04 -24.69 27.84
CA ILE A 209 -14.10 -24.79 28.85
C ILE A 209 -15.10 -23.63 28.70
N ILE A 210 -14.61 -22.39 28.56
CA ILE A 210 -15.45 -21.20 28.36
C ILE A 210 -16.28 -21.32 27.08
N ASP A 211 -15.66 -21.73 25.97
CA ASP A 211 -16.33 -21.90 24.69
C ASP A 211 -17.37 -23.03 24.74
N SER A 212 -17.11 -24.09 25.51
CA SER A 212 -18.07 -25.19 25.70
C SER A 212 -19.24 -24.78 26.59
N TYR A 213 -18.97 -24.05 27.66
CA TYR A 213 -20.01 -23.50 28.53
C TYR A 213 -20.91 -22.52 27.77
N THR A 214 -20.31 -21.61 26.99
CA THR A 214 -21.05 -20.65 26.16
C THR A 214 -21.92 -21.36 25.12
N ARG A 215 -21.40 -22.39 24.44
CA ARG A 215 -22.20 -23.20 23.51
C ARG A 215 -23.37 -23.90 24.21
N GLY A 216 -23.17 -24.41 25.42
CA GLY A 216 -24.23 -25.00 26.22
C GLY A 216 -25.32 -23.99 26.60
N LEU A 217 -24.92 -22.78 26.99
CA LEU A 217 -25.85 -21.67 27.24
C LEU A 217 -26.64 -21.30 25.97
N ASP A 218 -25.97 -21.17 24.82
CA ASP A 218 -26.61 -20.88 23.54
C ASP A 218 -27.62 -21.97 23.14
N GLN A 219 -27.34 -23.24 23.46
CA GLN A 219 -28.26 -24.35 23.21
C GLN A 219 -29.46 -24.34 24.17
N TYR A 220 -29.24 -24.01 25.45
CA TYR A 220 -30.28 -24.04 26.48
C TYR A 220 -31.20 -22.82 26.43
N PHE A 221 -30.63 -21.62 26.36
CA PHE A 221 -31.38 -20.35 26.34
C PHE A 221 -31.77 -19.91 24.92
N GLY A 222 -31.24 -20.59 23.90
CA GLY A 222 -31.26 -20.10 22.54
C GLY A 222 -30.19 -19.03 22.35
N LYS A 223 -29.49 -19.08 21.22
CA LYS A 223 -28.53 -18.04 20.85
C LYS A 223 -29.29 -16.71 20.75
N PRO A 224 -28.84 -15.63 21.42
CA PRO A 224 -29.47 -14.34 21.29
C PRO A 224 -29.52 -13.97 19.80
N SER A 225 -30.73 -13.68 19.32
CA SER A 225 -30.94 -13.24 17.94
C SER A 225 -30.31 -11.86 17.78
N ASN A 226 -29.02 -11.84 17.40
CA ASN A 226 -28.36 -10.65 16.89
C ASN A 226 -28.86 -10.40 15.47
N SER A 227 -30.18 -10.23 15.31
CA SER A 227 -30.77 -9.75 14.07
C SER A 227 -30.18 -8.37 13.81
N LYS A 228 -29.17 -8.29 12.94
CA LYS A 228 -28.66 -7.00 12.49
C LYS A 228 -29.86 -6.23 11.91
N PRO A 229 -30.16 -5.03 12.40
CA PRO A 229 -31.28 -4.26 11.87
C PRO A 229 -31.09 -4.09 10.36
N SER A 230 -32.18 -4.19 9.61
CA SER A 230 -32.12 -4.04 8.16
C SER A 230 -31.66 -2.63 7.81
N MET A 231 -30.46 -2.51 7.25
CA MET A 231 -29.92 -1.24 6.76
C MET A 231 -30.54 -0.79 5.44
N LYS A 232 -31.51 -1.54 4.89
CA LYS A 232 -32.08 -1.27 3.56
C LYS A 232 -32.66 0.14 3.46
N LYS A 233 -33.39 0.59 4.47
CA LYS A 233 -33.99 1.94 4.51
C LYS A 233 -32.91 3.03 4.53
N ASP A 234 -31.85 2.83 5.31
CA ASP A 234 -30.76 3.80 5.44
C ASP A 234 -29.93 3.86 4.15
N ILE A 235 -29.65 2.71 3.53
CA ILE A 235 -28.99 2.63 2.22
C ILE A 235 -29.84 3.33 1.15
N SER A 236 -31.16 3.10 1.11
CA SER A 236 -32.04 3.78 0.15
C SER A 236 -32.01 5.30 0.32
N LYS A 237 -32.10 5.80 1.56
CA LYS A 237 -31.98 7.24 1.85
C LYS A 237 -30.62 7.80 1.45
N LEU A 238 -29.55 7.06 1.71
CA LEU A 238 -28.19 7.45 1.35
C LEU A 238 -28.05 7.55 -0.18
N VAL A 239 -28.49 6.54 -0.92
CA VAL A 239 -28.46 6.54 -2.39
C VAL A 239 -29.28 7.69 -2.98
N GLU A 240 -30.48 7.94 -2.44
CA GLU A 240 -31.32 9.07 -2.85
C GLU A 240 -30.62 10.42 -2.61
N HIS A 241 -30.05 10.61 -1.41
CA HIS A 241 -29.32 11.82 -1.07
C HIS A 241 -28.09 12.02 -1.96
N LEU A 242 -27.25 10.99 -2.13
CA LEU A 242 -26.06 11.05 -2.99
C LEU A 242 -26.42 11.27 -4.47
N GLY A 243 -27.51 10.67 -4.93
CA GLY A 243 -28.04 10.84 -6.28
C GLY A 243 -28.50 12.27 -6.56
N SER A 244 -29.16 12.90 -5.58
CA SER A 244 -29.60 14.31 -5.68
C SER A 244 -28.42 15.28 -5.87
N GLU A 245 -27.26 14.96 -5.28
CA GLU A 245 -26.06 15.79 -5.36
C GLU A 245 -25.22 15.58 -6.63
N LYS A 246 -25.56 14.58 -7.47
CA LYS A 246 -24.84 14.23 -8.70
C LYS A 246 -23.32 14.10 -8.49
N LEU A 247 -22.92 13.36 -7.45
CA LEU A 247 -21.51 13.28 -7.00
C LEU A 247 -20.54 12.70 -8.04
N PHE A 248 -21.03 11.85 -8.94
CA PHE A 248 -20.21 11.18 -9.97
C PHE A 248 -20.40 11.77 -11.37
N ALA A 249 -21.04 12.94 -11.48
CA ALA A 249 -21.05 13.74 -12.70
C ALA A 249 -20.15 14.96 -12.50
N THR A 250 -19.32 15.30 -13.48
CA THR A 250 -18.44 16.47 -13.43
C THR A 250 -19.26 17.76 -13.50
N VAL A 251 -19.17 18.60 -12.46
CA VAL A 251 -19.82 19.92 -12.40
C VAL A 251 -18.78 20.94 -11.91
N PRO A 252 -18.35 21.89 -12.76
CA PRO A 252 -17.27 22.82 -12.44
C PRO A 252 -17.50 23.64 -11.16
N GLY A 253 -16.45 23.79 -10.35
CA GLY A 253 -16.41 24.70 -9.19
C GLY A 253 -17.13 24.23 -7.92
N ARG A 254 -17.63 22.99 -7.86
CA ARG A 254 -18.19 22.44 -6.62
C ARG A 254 -17.09 22.14 -5.60
N HIS A 255 -17.41 22.36 -4.33
CA HIS A 255 -16.54 22.06 -3.19
C HIS A 255 -17.41 21.72 -1.98
N GLN A 256 -16.82 20.98 -1.03
CA GLN A 256 -17.47 20.69 0.24
C GLN A 256 -17.27 21.85 1.21
N ARG A 257 -18.21 22.03 2.15
CA ARG A 257 -18.12 23.12 3.14
C ARG A 257 -16.93 22.94 4.09
N SER A 258 -16.65 21.71 4.49
CA SER A 258 -15.61 21.39 5.48
C SER A 258 -14.20 21.34 4.90
N PHE A 259 -14.07 21.03 3.61
CA PHE A 259 -12.78 20.94 2.91
C PHE A 259 -12.95 21.46 1.49
N SER A 260 -12.27 22.56 1.20
CA SER A 260 -12.49 23.34 -0.03
C SER A 260 -11.71 22.80 -1.24
N THR A 261 -10.63 22.05 -1.01
CA THR A 261 -9.73 21.57 -2.06
C THR A 261 -9.34 20.12 -1.80
N ILE A 262 -9.66 19.24 -2.75
CA ILE A 262 -9.28 17.82 -2.74
C ILE A 262 -8.82 17.39 -4.13
N GLU A 263 -7.61 16.85 -4.17
CA GLU A 263 -7.02 16.28 -5.38
C GLU A 263 -7.76 15.00 -5.80
N SER A 264 -7.74 14.72 -7.10
CA SER A 264 -8.39 13.54 -7.70
C SER A 264 -7.71 12.21 -7.36
N ASP A 265 -6.43 12.24 -6.98
CA ASP A 265 -5.66 11.07 -6.56
C ASP A 265 -4.97 11.33 -5.22
N SER A 266 -5.08 10.36 -4.31
CA SER A 266 -4.48 10.42 -2.98
C SER A 266 -2.95 10.33 -3.01
N LEU A 267 -2.37 9.85 -4.11
CA LEU A 267 -0.93 9.70 -4.28
C LEU A 267 -0.26 10.87 -5.04
N VAL A 268 -0.98 11.93 -5.42
CA VAL A 268 -0.44 13.06 -6.21
C VAL A 268 0.82 13.68 -5.59
N LYS A 269 0.87 13.74 -4.25
CA LYS A 269 2.00 14.34 -3.52
C LYS A 269 3.20 13.40 -3.36
N LEU A 270 3.13 12.18 -3.88
CA LEU A 270 4.21 11.20 -3.75
C LEU A 270 5.34 11.52 -4.72
N ASP A 271 6.51 11.80 -4.17
CA ASP A 271 7.73 12.01 -4.94
C ASP A 271 8.35 10.66 -5.35
N GLY A 272 8.08 10.25 -6.59
CA GLY A 272 8.58 9.00 -7.16
C GLY A 272 10.12 8.92 -7.21
N CYS A 273 10.80 10.04 -7.42
CA CYS A 273 12.27 10.09 -7.46
C CYS A 273 12.86 9.81 -6.08
N LYS A 274 12.34 10.48 -5.04
CA LYS A 274 12.77 10.23 -3.65
C LYS A 274 12.44 8.81 -3.21
N LEU A 275 11.26 8.30 -3.57
CA LEU A 275 10.87 6.95 -3.25
C LEU A 275 11.82 5.93 -3.88
N ASN A 276 12.16 6.10 -5.17
CA ASN A 276 13.06 5.20 -5.87
C ASN A 276 14.49 5.25 -5.32
N GLN A 277 14.98 6.44 -4.99
CA GLN A 277 16.27 6.60 -4.30
C GLN A 277 16.26 5.84 -2.97
N TRP A 278 15.20 6.02 -2.15
CA TRP A 278 15.06 5.31 -0.89
C TRP A 278 15.02 3.78 -1.05
N ILE A 279 14.30 3.28 -2.05
CA ILE A 279 14.25 1.84 -2.37
C ILE A 279 15.65 1.32 -2.71
N THR A 280 16.40 2.07 -3.52
CA THR A 280 17.76 1.71 -3.94
C THR A 280 18.69 1.64 -2.74
N ASP A 281 18.68 2.67 -1.89
CA ASP A 281 19.50 2.73 -0.67
C ASP A 281 19.18 1.57 0.28
N LYS A 282 17.89 1.26 0.46
CA LYS A 282 17.46 0.15 1.32
C LYS A 282 17.80 -1.20 0.72
N ARG A 283 17.70 -1.38 -0.59
CA ARG A 283 18.14 -2.60 -1.28
C ARG A 283 19.62 -2.87 -1.01
N GLU A 284 20.48 -1.87 -1.17
CA GLU A 284 21.92 -2.02 -0.91
C GLU A 284 22.22 -2.33 0.55
N SER A 285 21.59 -1.61 1.48
CA SER A 285 21.74 -1.83 2.92
C SER A 285 21.29 -3.25 3.33
N PHE A 286 20.16 -3.71 2.78
CA PHE A 286 19.62 -5.03 3.08
C PHE A 286 20.48 -6.14 2.49
N ALA A 287 21.01 -5.98 1.27
CA ALA A 287 21.95 -6.91 0.65
C ALA A 287 23.27 -7.03 1.45
N LYS A 288 23.82 -5.91 1.93
CA LYS A 288 25.01 -5.91 2.80
C LYS A 288 24.75 -6.70 4.09
N THR A 289 23.62 -6.43 4.74
CA THR A 289 23.23 -7.12 5.99
C THR A 289 23.10 -8.63 5.80
N GLN A 290 22.55 -9.08 4.67
CA GLN A 290 22.42 -10.50 4.38
C GLN A 290 23.77 -11.19 4.14
N ARG A 291 24.69 -10.56 3.39
CA ARG A 291 26.05 -11.08 3.22
C ARG A 291 26.76 -11.26 4.56
N LEU A 292 26.64 -10.28 5.45
CA LEU A 292 27.23 -10.38 6.79
C LEU A 292 26.64 -11.54 7.60
N ARG A 293 25.33 -11.79 7.48
CA ARG A 293 24.68 -12.92 8.16
C ARG A 293 25.13 -14.27 7.62
N SER A 294 25.36 -14.42 6.31
CA SER A 294 25.87 -15.68 5.76
C SER A 294 27.27 -16.03 6.25
N TYR A 295 28.10 -15.03 6.62
CA TYR A 295 29.42 -15.26 7.20
C TYR A 295 29.40 -15.62 8.70
N LEU A 296 28.31 -15.31 9.42
CA LEU A 296 28.18 -15.59 10.86
C LEU A 296 27.55 -16.96 11.17
N VAL A 297 27.11 -17.69 10.13
CA VAL A 297 26.46 -19.01 10.25
C VAL A 297 27.42 -20.13 9.78
N GLN A 298 28.68 -19.80 9.51
CA GLN A 298 29.79 -20.76 9.34
C GLN A 298 30.59 -20.82 10.64
#